data_AF-A0A376DY45-F1
#
_entry.id   AF-A0A376DY45-F1
#
_cell.length_a   1.000
_cell.length_b   1.000
_cell.length_c   1.000
_cell.angle_alpha   90.00
_cell.angle_beta   90.00
_cell.angle_gamma   90.00
#
_symmetry.space_group_name_H-M   'P 1'
#
loop_
_entity.id
_entity.type
_entity.pdbx_description
1 polymer ?
#
loop_
_entity_poly.entity_id
_entity_poly.type
_entity_poly.pdbx_seq_one_letter_code
_entity_poly.pdbx_strand_id
1 'polypeptide(L)'
;MKNVFLTGAFLVLAQWYSSQSFDYQAHRGGKSLYPENTIPAMKNALKMNVTTLEMDLAVTKDKKIILSHDAFLSPELITKPDGNLHSERLRILL
;
A
#
# COMPACT_ATOMS: atom_id res chain seq x y z
N MET A 1 -26.60 3.54 -40.91
CA MET A 1 -26.10 2.35 -40.18
C MET A 1 -24.59 2.36 -39.97
N LYS A 2 -23.76 2.60 -41.00
CA LYS A 2 -22.27 2.67 -40.85
C LYS A 2 -21.78 3.68 -39.81
N ASN A 3 -22.40 4.86 -39.73
CA ASN A 3 -22.01 5.91 -38.77
C ASN A 3 -22.32 5.52 -37.32
N VAL A 4 -23.40 4.78 -37.07
CA VAL A 4 -23.75 4.29 -35.72
C VAL A 4 -22.74 3.25 -35.25
N PHE A 5 -22.30 2.36 -36.15
CA PHE A 5 -21.26 1.39 -35.86
C PHE A 5 -19.89 2.06 -35.58
N LEU A 6 -19.50 3.06 -36.39
CA LEU A 6 -18.25 3.79 -36.18
C LEU A 6 -18.24 4.54 -34.84
N THR A 7 -19.34 5.21 -34.50
CA THR A 7 -19.47 5.92 -33.21
C THR A 7 -19.43 4.94 -32.03
N GLY A 8 -20.10 3.78 -32.14
CA GLY A 8 -20.03 2.74 -31.12
C GLY A 8 -18.61 2.19 -30.92
N ALA A 9 -17.90 1.90 -32.02
CA ALA A 9 -16.52 1.43 -31.97
C ALA A 9 -15.57 2.47 -31.35
N PHE A 10 -15.75 3.76 -31.68
CA PHE A 10 -14.97 4.85 -31.10
C PHE A 10 -15.20 5.00 -29.59
N LEU A 11 -16.46 4.92 -29.14
CA LEU A 11 -16.79 4.99 -27.71
C LEU A 11 -16.18 3.83 -26.92
N VAL A 12 -16.22 2.61 -27.48
CA VAL A 12 -15.56 1.45 -26.88
C VAL A 12 -14.05 1.70 -26.82
N LEU A 13 -13.38 2.05 -27.91
CA LEU A 13 -11.94 2.30 -27.91
C LEU A 13 -11.52 3.41 -26.92
N ALA A 14 -12.30 4.49 -26.80
CA ALA A 14 -12.06 5.56 -25.84
C ALA A 14 -12.20 5.11 -24.36
N GLN A 15 -13.19 4.25 -24.08
CA GLN A 15 -13.35 3.64 -22.75
C GLN A 15 -12.20 2.69 -22.41
N TRP A 16 -11.76 1.88 -23.38
CA TRP A 16 -10.63 0.96 -23.21
C TRP A 16 -9.32 1.70 -22.96
N TYR A 17 -9.06 2.80 -23.67
CA TYR A 17 -7.91 3.68 -23.43
C TYR A 17 -7.91 4.25 -22.01
N SER A 18 -9.08 4.69 -21.52
CA SER A 18 -9.21 5.27 -20.18
C SER A 18 -9.01 4.24 -19.06
N SER A 19 -9.23 2.95 -19.34
CA SER A 19 -9.08 1.84 -18.38
C SER A 19 -7.61 1.54 -18.05
N GLN A 20 -6.65 1.97 -18.87
CA GLN A 20 -5.21 1.71 -18.68
C GLN A 20 -4.46 2.93 -18.12
N SER A 21 -5.01 3.62 -17.12
CA SER A 21 -4.26 4.68 -16.45
C SER A 21 -3.09 4.09 -15.65
N PHE A 22 -1.91 4.71 -15.74
CA PHE A 22 -0.77 4.34 -14.89
C PHE A 22 -1.12 4.53 -13.42
N ASP A 23 -1.00 3.47 -12.62
CA ASP A 23 -1.19 3.53 -11.17
C ASP A 23 0.15 3.72 -10.48
N TYR A 24 0.38 4.94 -10.01
CA TYR A 24 1.57 5.31 -9.27
C TYR A 24 1.41 4.96 -7.79
N GLN A 25 1.91 3.80 -7.38
CA GLN A 25 1.73 3.28 -6.03
C GLN A 25 2.92 3.55 -5.10
N ALA A 26 2.64 3.95 -3.85
CA ALA A 26 3.62 3.98 -2.77
C ALA A 26 3.66 2.62 -2.05
N HIS A 27 4.60 1.76 -2.45
CA HIS A 27 4.83 0.45 -1.83
C HIS A 27 5.09 0.57 -0.31
N ARG A 28 4.25 -0.09 0.48
CA ARG A 28 4.17 -0.10 1.96
C ARG A 28 4.14 1.29 2.57
N GLY A 29 3.35 2.17 1.97
CA GLY A 29 3.27 3.58 2.33
C GLY A 29 4.48 4.42 1.93
N GLY A 30 5.41 3.89 1.12
CA GLY A 30 6.63 4.60 0.70
C GLY A 30 7.89 4.16 1.43
N LYS A 31 8.05 2.84 1.66
CA LYS A 31 9.12 2.26 2.49
C LYS A 31 10.56 2.63 2.11
N SER A 32 10.79 3.06 0.87
CA SER A 32 12.14 3.40 0.40
C SER A 32 12.67 4.69 1.04
N LEU A 33 11.79 5.52 1.62
CA LEU A 33 12.17 6.82 2.19
C LEU A 33 11.90 6.91 3.70
N TYR A 34 10.99 6.09 4.24
CA TYR A 34 10.54 6.11 5.62
C TYR A 34 10.28 4.68 6.10
N PRO A 35 10.19 4.43 7.43
CA PRO A 35 9.82 3.11 7.96
C PRO A 35 8.50 2.63 7.34
N GLU A 36 8.52 1.42 6.79
CA GLU A 36 7.39 0.85 6.05
C GLU A 36 6.12 0.72 6.89
N ASN A 37 4.96 0.76 6.24
CA ASN A 37 3.65 0.54 6.89
C ASN A 37 3.36 1.50 8.06
N THR A 38 3.95 2.72 8.03
CA THR A 38 3.74 3.75 9.06
C THR A 38 3.04 5.00 8.52
N ILE A 39 2.31 5.72 9.38
CA ILE A 39 1.66 6.99 9.04
C ILE A 39 2.66 8.04 8.52
N PRO A 40 3.86 8.22 9.12
CA PRO A 40 4.88 9.12 8.56
C PRO A 40 5.28 8.79 7.13
N ALA A 41 5.45 7.50 6.78
CA ALA A 41 5.74 7.09 5.41
C ALA A 41 4.61 7.51 4.47
N MET A 42 3.36 7.19 4.82
CA MET A 42 2.19 7.54 4.00
C MET A 42 2.06 9.05 3.80
N LYS A 43 2.25 9.84 4.87
CA LYS A 43 2.24 11.31 4.78
C LYS A 43 3.34 11.83 3.85
N ASN A 44 4.50 11.19 3.81
CA ASN A 44 5.55 11.56 2.87
C ASN A 44 5.16 11.17 1.44
N ALA A 45 4.67 9.94 1.22
CA ALA A 45 4.24 9.47 -0.08
C ALA A 45 3.16 10.36 -0.71
N LEU A 46 2.19 10.85 0.08
CA LEU A 46 1.15 11.77 -0.39
C LEU A 46 1.70 13.09 -0.95
N LYS A 47 2.89 13.53 -0.53
CA LYS A 47 3.56 14.73 -1.10
C LYS A 47 4.15 14.48 -2.49
N MET A 48 4.26 13.21 -2.90
CA MET A 48 4.85 12.80 -4.18
C MET A 48 3.78 12.56 -5.27
N ASN A 49 2.52 12.94 -5.03
CA ASN A 49 1.41 12.76 -5.96
C ASN A 49 1.20 11.29 -6.39
N VAL A 50 1.42 10.35 -5.47
CA VAL A 50 1.03 8.94 -5.70
C VAL A 50 -0.48 8.83 -5.82
N THR A 51 -0.96 7.94 -6.68
CA THR A 51 -2.40 7.66 -6.86
C THR A 51 -2.90 6.67 -5.83
N THR A 52 -2.01 5.80 -5.35
CA THR A 52 -2.36 4.70 -4.45
C THR A 52 -1.34 4.57 -3.32
N LEU A 53 -1.84 4.40 -2.09
CA LEU A 53 -1.04 3.93 -0.96
C LEU A 53 -1.22 2.42 -0.84
N GLU A 54 -0.15 1.67 -1.01
CA GLU A 54 -0.13 0.23 -0.80
C GLU A 54 0.29 -0.06 0.64
N MET A 55 -0.36 -1.05 1.28
CA MET A 55 -0.16 -1.40 2.69
C MET A 55 -0.41 -2.89 2.90
N ASP A 56 0.40 -3.50 3.77
CA ASP A 56 0.27 -4.91 4.13
C ASP A 56 -0.52 -5.06 5.42
N LEU A 57 -1.52 -5.94 5.43
CA LEU A 57 -2.32 -6.23 6.62
C LEU A 57 -1.86 -7.53 7.29
N ALA A 58 -1.77 -7.50 8.61
CA ALA A 58 -1.64 -8.67 9.45
C ALA A 58 -2.71 -8.68 10.53
N VAL A 59 -2.99 -9.87 11.08
CA VAL A 59 -4.00 -10.06 12.13
C VAL A 59 -3.30 -10.57 13.38
N THR A 60 -3.51 -9.94 14.52
CA THR A 60 -2.94 -10.34 15.81
C THR A 60 -3.73 -11.49 16.45
N LYS A 61 -3.16 -12.12 17.49
CA LYS A 61 -3.84 -13.17 18.29
C LYS A 61 -5.20 -12.73 18.83
N ASP A 62 -5.31 -11.49 19.29
CA ASP A 62 -6.55 -10.88 19.79
C ASP A 62 -7.45 -10.33 18.67
N LYS A 63 -7.24 -10.78 17.43
CA LYS A 63 -8.04 -10.51 16.22
C LYS A 63 -8.09 -9.03 15.84
N LYS A 64 -7.03 -8.27 16.11
CA LYS A 64 -6.88 -6.90 15.64
C LYS A 64 -6.16 -6.88 14.31
N ILE A 65 -6.57 -5.99 13.41
CA ILE A 65 -5.85 -5.75 12.17
C ILE A 65 -4.77 -4.70 12.44
N ILE A 66 -3.55 -5.00 12.01
CA ILE A 66 -2.40 -4.12 12.07
C ILE A 66 -1.75 -4.04 10.68
N LEU A 67 -0.83 -3.09 10.49
CA LEU A 67 -0.01 -3.04 9.28
C LEU A 67 1.34 -3.71 9.54
N SER A 68 1.64 -4.76 8.77
CA SER A 68 2.93 -5.48 8.80
C SER A 68 2.99 -6.41 7.61
N HIS A 69 4.14 -6.42 6.93
CA HIS A 69 4.38 -7.33 5.82
C HIS A 69 4.71 -8.75 6.29
N ASP A 70 5.59 -8.87 7.29
CA ASP A 70 6.09 -10.15 7.76
C ASP A 70 5.17 -10.73 8.84
N ALA A 71 5.14 -12.07 8.95
CA ALA A 71 4.43 -12.78 10.02
C ALA A 71 5.07 -12.61 11.42
N PHE A 72 6.26 -12.01 11.46
CA PHE A 72 7.03 -11.74 12.67
C PHE A 72 7.53 -10.31 12.63
N LEU A 73 7.53 -9.64 13.78
CA LEU A 73 8.16 -8.36 13.95
C LEU A 73 9.65 -8.57 14.26
N SER A 74 10.52 -8.02 13.40
CA SER A 74 11.97 -8.07 13.57
C SER A 74 12.40 -7.00 14.60
N PRO A 75 13.19 -7.37 15.62
CA PRO A 75 13.62 -6.44 16.67
C PRO A 75 14.47 -5.28 16.13
N GLU A 76 15.12 -5.47 14.98
CA GLU A 76 15.93 -4.46 14.31
C GLU A 76 15.09 -3.36 13.63
N LEU A 77 13.79 -3.62 13.40
CA LEU A 77 12.91 -2.74 12.62
C LEU A 77 11.78 -2.12 13.44
N ILE A 78 11.64 -2.49 14.71
CA ILE A 78 10.53 -2.07 15.56
C ILE A 78 11.00 -1.49 16.90
N THR A 79 10.26 -0.52 17.40
CA THR A 79 10.45 0.06 18.72
C THR A 79 9.26 -0.21 19.63
N LYS A 80 9.53 -0.27 20.92
CA LYS A 80 8.54 -0.17 21.99
C LYS A 80 7.97 1.26 22.05
N PRO A 81 6.88 1.49 22.80
CA PRO A 81 6.32 2.83 22.99
C PRO A 81 7.29 3.85 23.62
N ASP A 82 8.30 3.39 24.34
CA ASP A 82 9.36 4.23 24.94
C ASP A 82 10.48 4.60 23.94
N GLY A 83 10.40 4.12 22.70
CA GLY A 83 11.39 4.35 21.65
C GLY A 83 12.57 3.38 21.64
N ASN A 84 12.69 2.48 22.63
CA ASN A 84 13.74 1.47 22.65
C ASN A 84 13.42 0.31 21.68
N LEU A 85 14.44 -0.29 21.09
CA LEU A 85 14.27 -1.48 20.25
C LEU A 85 13.73 -2.67 21.06
N HIS A 86 13.02 -3.56 20.37
CA HIS A 86 12.71 -4.87 20.93
C HIS A 86 13.98 -5.74 20.98
N SER A 87 14.07 -6.65 21.96
CA SER A 87 15.20 -7.57 22.11
C SER A 87 14.96 -8.92 21.41
N GLU A 88 13.73 -9.19 21.01
CA GLU A 88 13.30 -10.50 20.54
C GLU A 88 12.43 -10.36 19.29
N ARG A 89 12.45 -11.42 18.47
CA ARG A 89 11.56 -11.56 17.33
C ARG A 89 10.16 -11.96 17.81
N LEU A 90 9.18 -11.09 17.59
CA LEU A 90 7.80 -11.33 18.04
C LEU A 90 6.98 -11.95 16.91
N ARG A 91 6.23 -13.00 17.20
CA ARG A 91 5.28 -13.57 16.23
C ARG A 91 3.96 -12.83 16.30
N ILE A 92 3.41 -12.43 15.16
CA ILE A 92 2.13 -11.69 15.10
C ILE A 92 0.94 -12.64 15.36
N LEU A 93 1.04 -13.89 14.91
CA LEU A 93 0.03 -14.94 15.08
C LEU A 93 0.54 -16.13 15.87
N LEU A 94 0.14 -16.26 17.15
CA LEU A 94 -0.06 -17.50 17.93
C LEU A 94 -0.88 -17.20 19.20
#